data_AF-M4W6T9-F1
#
_entry.id   AF-M4W6T9-F1
#
_cell.length_a   1.000
_cell.length_b   1.000
_cell.length_c   1.000
_cell.angle_alpha   90.00
_cell.angle_beta   90.00
_cell.angle_gamma   90.00
#
_symmetry.space_group_name_H-M   'P 1'
#
loop_
_entity.id
_entity.type
_entity.pdbx_description
1 polymer ?
#
loop_
_entity_poly.entity_id
_entity_poly.type
_entity_poly.pdbx_seq_one_letter_code
_entity_poly.pdbx_strand_id
1 'polypeptide(L)'
;MELNIWIIPLSLVTTLGVVIFLLALLMLIFTSQNKKNSFDLTPYECGVMPFSMNSFPTHIHFYVVSIVFLVFDVEIVATLPVVFSGLKEANWIVLWFSISFILTSGLMLELYFGSLDWKY
;
A
#
# COMPACT_ATOMS: atom_id res chain seq x y z
N MET A 1 -12.51 -28.04 11.97
CA MET A 1 -12.02 -27.82 13.34
C MET A 1 -10.71 -27.03 13.33
N GLU A 2 -9.73 -27.41 12.49
CA GLU A 2 -8.43 -26.72 12.42
C GLU A 2 -8.47 -25.25 11.97
N LEU A 3 -9.36 -24.86 11.04
CA LEU A 3 -9.49 -23.44 10.66
C LEU A 3 -9.86 -22.55 11.85
N ASN A 4 -10.77 -23.00 12.72
CA ASN A 4 -11.19 -22.22 13.89
C ASN A 4 -10.04 -22.03 14.90
N ILE A 5 -9.12 -23.00 14.97
CA ILE A 5 -7.96 -22.93 15.87
C ILE A 5 -7.04 -21.75 15.53
N TRP A 6 -6.93 -21.38 14.25
CA TRP A 6 -6.11 -20.24 13.80
C TRP A 6 -6.88 -18.92 13.74
N ILE A 7 -8.15 -18.96 13.35
CA ILE A 7 -8.97 -17.75 13.18
C ILE A 7 -9.27 -17.09 14.53
N ILE A 8 -9.57 -17.89 15.56
CA ILE A 8 -9.93 -17.38 16.89
C ILE A 8 -8.79 -16.55 17.51
N PRO A 9 -7.53 -17.05 17.63
CA PRO A 9 -6.45 -16.25 18.19
C PRO A 9 -6.11 -15.02 17.33
N LEU A 10 -6.18 -15.14 16.00
CA LEU A 10 -5.95 -14.00 15.09
C LEU A 10 -6.98 -12.89 15.29
N SER A 11 -8.27 -13.25 15.38
CA SER A 11 -9.35 -12.29 15.65
C SER A 11 -9.21 -11.64 17.03
N LEU A 12 -8.74 -12.38 18.03
CA LEU A 12 -8.54 -11.88 19.38
C LEU A 12 -7.37 -10.89 19.47
N VAL A 13 -6.25 -11.16 18.79
CA VAL A 13 -5.10 -10.24 18.75
C VAL A 13 -5.46 -8.93 18.04
N THR A 14 -6.14 -9.02 16.89
CA THR A 14 -6.54 -7.82 16.13
C THR A 14 -7.52 -6.95 16.91
N THR A 15 -8.54 -7.54 17.54
CA THR A 15 -9.51 -6.80 18.37
C THR A 15 -8.87 -6.14 19.58
N LEU A 16 -7.97 -6.83 20.30
CA LEU A 16 -7.22 -6.22 21.40
C LEU A 16 -6.34 -5.06 20.92
N GLY A 17 -5.66 -5.20 19.78
CA GLY A 17 -4.85 -4.13 19.19
C GLY A 17 -5.67 -2.86 18.90
N VAL A 18 -6.85 -3.03 18.30
CA VAL A 18 -7.77 -1.92 18.02
C VAL A 18 -8.26 -1.27 19.33
N VAL A 19 -8.63 -2.06 20.34
CA VAL A 19 -9.08 -1.54 21.64
C VAL A 19 -7.98 -0.73 22.33
N ILE A 20 -6.74 -1.24 22.35
CA ILE A 20 -5.60 -0.53 22.94
C ILE A 20 -5.33 0.78 22.20
N PHE A 21 -5.36 0.76 20.86
CA PHE A 21 -5.19 1.97 20.04
C PHE A 21 -6.26 3.02 20.34
N LEU A 22 -7.52 2.62 20.43
CA LEU A 22 -8.63 3.54 20.77
C LEU A 22 -8.51 4.09 22.19
N LEU A 23 -8.13 3.27 23.17
CA LEU A 23 -7.88 3.72 24.55
C LEU A 23 -6.71 4.72 24.59
N ALA A 24 -5.64 4.48 23.82
CA ALA A 24 -4.52 5.41 23.73
C ALA A 24 -4.95 6.76 23.12
N LEU A 25 -5.78 6.75 22.06
CA LEU A 25 -6.35 7.97 21.48
C LEU A 25 -7.25 8.71 22.48
N LEU A 26 -8.10 8.01 23.21
CA LEU A 26 -8.94 8.59 24.26
C LEU A 26 -8.09 9.24 25.35
N MET A 27 -7.06 8.56 25.84
CA MET A 27 -6.14 9.10 26.83
C MET A 27 -5.42 10.35 26.32
N LEU A 28 -5.00 10.38 25.05
CA LEU A 28 -4.38 11.55 24.44
C LEU A 28 -5.36 12.73 24.37
N ILE A 29 -6.62 12.50 24.01
CA ILE A 29 -7.66 13.54 23.98
C ILE A 29 -7.95 14.08 25.39
N PHE A 30 -8.06 13.19 26.40
CA PHE A 30 -8.35 13.59 27.78
C PHE A 30 -7.17 14.32 28.46
N THR A 31 -5.93 13.98 28.10
CA THR A 31 -4.71 14.61 28.66
C THR A 31 -4.29 15.87 27.89
N SER A 32 -4.80 16.08 26.68
CA SER A 32 -4.52 17.26 25.87
C SER A 32 -5.06 18.53 26.55
N GLN A 33 -4.16 19.39 27.02
CA GLN A 33 -4.51 20.72 27.51
C GLN A 33 -4.89 21.62 26.32
N ASN A 34 -6.16 22.01 26.22
CA ASN A 34 -6.72 22.79 25.09
C ASN A 34 -6.32 24.28 25.07
N LYS A 35 -5.08 24.63 25.42
CA LYS A 35 -4.54 25.99 25.19
C LYS A 35 -3.93 26.06 23.79
N LYS A 36 -4.77 25.97 22.77
CA LYS A 36 -4.34 26.16 21.37
C LYS A 36 -4.51 27.63 21.01
N ASN A 37 -3.42 28.32 20.67
CA ASN A 37 -3.50 29.66 20.12
C ASN A 37 -3.88 29.58 18.63
N SER A 38 -4.46 30.65 18.07
CA SER A 38 -4.82 30.70 16.65
C SER A 38 -3.64 30.46 15.71
N PHE A 39 -2.43 30.81 16.13
CA PHE A 39 -1.19 30.54 15.39
C PHE A 39 -0.86 29.04 15.31
N ASP A 40 -1.11 28.26 16.37
CA ASP A 40 -0.84 26.82 16.41
C ASP A 40 -1.76 26.01 15.48
N LEU A 41 -2.84 26.64 15.01
CA LEU A 41 -3.84 26.06 14.12
C LEU A 41 -3.60 26.44 12.64
N THR A 42 -2.60 27.26 12.34
CA THR A 42 -2.23 27.61 10.97
C THR A 42 -1.26 26.57 10.38
N PRO A 43 -1.34 26.27 9.07
CA PRO A 43 -0.38 25.37 8.44
C PRO A 43 1.04 25.91 8.56
N TYR A 44 1.99 25.01 8.75
CA TYR A 44 3.39 25.34 8.96
C TYR A 44 4.04 25.78 7.64
N GLU A 45 4.05 27.07 7.37
CA GLU A 45 4.75 27.66 6.23
C GLU A 45 5.63 28.84 6.65
N CYS A 46 6.49 28.68 7.66
CA CYS A 46 7.45 29.73 8.08
C CYS A 46 6.83 31.14 8.28
N GLY A 47 5.54 31.24 8.62
CA GLY A 47 4.83 32.52 8.80
C GLY A 47 4.25 33.15 7.53
N VAL A 48 4.32 32.50 6.36
CA VAL A 48 3.60 32.93 5.16
C VAL A 48 2.15 32.42 5.17
N MET A 49 1.24 33.19 4.60
CA MET A 49 -0.16 32.79 4.51
C MET A 49 -0.27 31.66 3.47
N PRO A 50 -0.86 30.50 3.82
CA PRO A 50 -0.96 29.38 2.90
C PRO A 50 -1.64 29.81 1.61
N PHE A 51 -1.01 29.53 0.47
CA PHE A 51 -1.65 29.72 -0.81
C PHE A 51 -2.88 28.80 -0.89
N SER A 52 -4.07 29.38 -0.95
CA SER A 52 -5.36 28.67 -1.04
C SER A 52 -5.60 27.97 -2.38
N MET A 53 -4.58 27.91 -3.25
CA MET A 53 -4.65 27.25 -4.55
C MET A 53 -4.29 25.77 -4.41
N ASN A 54 -5.20 25.03 -3.79
CA ASN A 54 -5.03 23.62 -3.44
C ASN A 54 -5.30 22.66 -4.63
N SER A 55 -4.89 23.06 -5.84
CA SER A 55 -4.90 22.20 -7.02
C SER A 55 -3.50 22.17 -7.61
N PHE A 56 -2.53 21.76 -6.79
CA PHE A 56 -1.30 21.21 -7.36
C PHE A 56 -1.72 19.98 -8.18
N PRO A 57 -1.39 19.92 -9.48
CA PRO A 57 -1.62 18.71 -10.24
C PRO A 57 -0.87 17.60 -9.51
N THR A 58 -1.62 16.62 -9.02
CA THR A 58 -1.04 15.41 -8.41
C THR A 58 -0.06 14.83 -9.43
N HIS A 59 1.20 14.70 -9.04
CA HIS A 59 2.25 14.22 -9.93
C HIS A 59 1.83 12.88 -10.56
N ILE A 60 1.76 12.84 -11.90
CA ILE A 60 1.34 11.67 -12.68
C ILE A 60 2.18 10.42 -12.35
N HIS A 61 3.40 10.62 -11.84
CA HIS A 61 4.29 9.55 -11.40
C HIS A 61 3.68 8.65 -10.32
N PHE A 62 2.93 9.20 -9.35
CA PHE A 62 2.28 8.36 -8.34
C PHE A 62 1.19 7.46 -8.93
N TYR A 63 0.54 7.92 -10.00
CA TYR A 63 -0.45 7.14 -10.72
C TYR A 63 0.21 5.98 -11.51
N VAL A 64 1.30 6.25 -12.23
CA VAL A 64 2.07 5.22 -12.95
C VAL A 64 2.59 4.15 -11.99
N VAL A 65 3.20 4.56 -10.87
CA VAL A 65 3.69 3.62 -9.84
C VAL A 65 2.56 2.77 -9.28
N SER A 66 1.37 3.34 -9.07
CA SER A 66 0.20 2.60 -8.57
C SER A 66 -0.29 1.55 -9.56
N ILE A 67 -0.30 1.84 -10.87
CA ILE A 67 -0.68 0.86 -11.91
C ILE A 67 0.34 -0.27 -11.95
N VAL A 68 1.63 0.05 -11.98
CA VAL A 68 2.70 -0.96 -12.00
C VAL A 68 2.62 -1.85 -10.76
N PHE A 69 2.39 -1.27 -9.57
CA PHE A 69 2.18 -2.03 -8.34
C PHE A 69 0.97 -2.96 -8.43
N LEU A 70 -0.17 -2.49 -8.93
CA LEU A 70 -1.39 -3.29 -9.07
C LEU A 70 -1.15 -4.48 -10.01
N VAL A 71 -0.47 -4.27 -11.14
CA VAL A 71 -0.15 -5.33 -12.10
C VAL A 71 0.73 -6.41 -11.46
N PHE A 72 1.77 -6.03 -10.69
CA PHE A 72 2.60 -6.99 -9.97
C PHE A 72 1.89 -7.70 -8.83
N ASP A 73 0.96 -7.04 -8.13
CA ASP A 73 0.15 -7.69 -7.10
C ASP A 73 -0.73 -8.80 -7.71
N VAL A 74 -1.31 -8.54 -8.89
CA VAL A 74 -2.04 -9.57 -9.66
C VAL A 74 -1.12 -10.70 -10.14
N GLU A 75 0.12 -10.41 -10.54
CA GLU A 75 1.11 -11.44 -10.91
C GLU A 75 1.42 -12.38 -9.73
N ILE A 76 1.59 -11.82 -8.52
CA ILE A 76 1.84 -12.62 -7.31
C ILE A 76 0.67 -13.55 -7.04
N VAL A 77 -0.56 -13.04 -7.09
CA VAL A 77 -1.77 -13.86 -6.90
C VAL A 77 -1.86 -14.97 -7.96
N ALA A 78 -1.56 -14.67 -9.22
CA ALA A 78 -1.53 -15.65 -10.30
C ALA A 78 -0.42 -16.72 -10.13
N THR A 79 0.65 -16.40 -9.41
CA THR A 79 1.77 -17.32 -9.12
C THR A 79 1.46 -18.30 -7.99
N LEU A 80 0.57 -17.96 -7.05
CA LEU A 80 0.26 -18.79 -5.88
C LEU A 80 -0.15 -20.26 -6.20
N PRO A 81 -1.03 -20.55 -7.17
CA PRO A 81 -1.44 -21.92 -7.47
C PRO A 81 -0.27 -22.82 -7.87
N VAL A 82 0.71 -22.27 -8.57
CA VAL A 82 1.92 -22.99 -9.03
C VAL A 82 2.77 -23.38 -7.84
N VAL A 83 2.97 -22.45 -6.90
CA VAL A 83 3.70 -22.68 -5.65
C VAL A 83 3.05 -23.80 -4.83
N PHE A 84 1.73 -23.76 -4.65
CA PHE A 84 1.02 -24.77 -3.87
C PHE A 84 0.88 -26.13 -4.57
N SER A 85 0.87 -26.17 -5.91
CA SER A 85 0.82 -27.42 -6.69
C SER A 85 2.13 -28.22 -6.64
N GLY A 86 3.23 -27.62 -6.15
CA GLY A 86 4.52 -28.28 -6.00
C GLY A 86 5.18 -28.68 -7.32
N LEU A 87 4.92 -27.93 -8.41
CA LEU A 87 5.52 -28.15 -9.74
C LEU A 87 5.24 -29.56 -10.32
N LYS A 88 4.21 -30.25 -9.86
CA LYS A 88 3.90 -31.64 -10.27
C LYS A 88 3.41 -31.76 -11.71
N GLU A 89 2.88 -30.67 -12.25
CA GLU A 89 2.23 -30.60 -13.54
C GLU A 89 3.04 -29.66 -14.45
N ALA A 90 3.69 -30.21 -15.48
CA ALA A 90 4.51 -29.43 -16.40
C ALA A 90 3.73 -28.30 -17.10
N ASN A 91 2.42 -28.49 -17.34
CA ASN A 91 1.56 -27.50 -17.97
C ASN A 91 1.41 -26.22 -17.14
N TRP A 92 1.31 -26.33 -15.81
CA TRP A 92 1.20 -25.17 -14.92
C TRP A 92 2.49 -24.36 -14.87
N ILE A 93 3.64 -25.03 -14.97
CA ILE A 93 4.95 -24.37 -15.03
C ILE A 93 5.10 -23.59 -16.33
N VAL A 94 4.72 -24.19 -17.46
CA VAL A 94 4.79 -23.54 -18.77
C VAL A 94 3.85 -22.33 -18.83
N LEU A 95 2.64 -22.45 -18.28
CA LEU A 95 1.67 -21.35 -18.21
C LEU A 95 2.14 -20.23 -17.27
N TRP A 96 2.74 -20.56 -16.13
CA TRP A 96 3.33 -19.57 -15.24
C TRP A 96 4.49 -18.82 -15.92
N PHE A 97 5.40 -19.57 -16.54
CA PHE A 97 6.55 -18.99 -17.21
C PHE A 97 6.14 -18.07 -18.35
N SER A 98 5.12 -18.42 -19.14
CA SER A 98 4.63 -17.56 -20.22
C SER A 98 4.03 -16.26 -19.70
N ILE A 99 3.22 -16.33 -18.63
CA ILE A 99 2.61 -15.15 -18.00
C ILE A 99 3.69 -14.23 -17.40
N SER A 100 4.58 -14.76 -16.57
CA SER A 100 5.66 -13.96 -15.97
C SER A 100 6.61 -13.39 -17.02
N PHE A 101 6.90 -14.11 -18.10
CA PHE A 101 7.71 -13.57 -19.19
C PHE A 101 7.06 -12.36 -19.87
N ILE A 102 5.75 -12.42 -20.13
CA ILE A 102 5.02 -11.30 -20.75
C ILE A 102 5.01 -10.09 -19.81
N LEU A 103 4.69 -10.28 -18.53
CA LEU A 103 4.62 -9.20 -17.54
C LEU A 103 5.98 -8.53 -17.30
N THR A 104 7.05 -9.33 -17.13
CA THR A 104 8.41 -8.80 -16.97
C THR A 104 8.91 -8.10 -18.23
N SER A 105 8.56 -8.58 -19.43
CA SER A 105 8.89 -7.88 -20.68
C SER A 105 8.18 -6.53 -20.81
N GLY A 106 6.92 -6.45 -20.36
CA GLY A 106 6.16 -5.20 -20.29
C GLY A 106 6.79 -4.19 -19.33
N LEU A 107 7.24 -4.65 -18.16
CA LEU A 107 8.01 -3.80 -17.23
C LEU A 107 9.29 -3.26 -17.87
N MET A 108 10.07 -4.13 -18.53
CA MET A 108 11.32 -3.72 -19.17
C MET A 108 11.08 -2.65 -20.24
N LEU A 109 9.99 -2.78 -21.01
CA LEU A 109 9.58 -1.78 -21.99
C LEU A 109 9.22 -0.45 -21.33
N GLU A 110 8.50 -0.46 -20.22
CA GLU A 110 8.13 0.75 -19.48
C GLU A 110 9.33 1.44 -18.81
N LEU A 111 10.29 0.66 -18.31
CA LEU A 111 11.58 1.15 -17.82
C LEU A 111 12.40 1.79 -18.96
N TYR A 112 12.41 1.19 -20.15
CA TYR A 112 13.08 1.75 -21.32
C TYR A 112 12.49 3.10 -21.75
N PHE A 113 11.17 3.27 -21.63
CA PHE A 113 10.50 4.54 -21.92
C PHE A 113 10.70 5.62 -20.84
N GLY A 114 11.32 5.29 -19.70
CA GLY A 114 11.60 6.25 -18.64
C GLY A 114 10.36 6.74 -17.88
N SER A 115 9.23 6.03 -17.98
CA SER A 115 7.97 6.35 -17.28
C SER A 115 8.13 6.42 -15.75
N LEU A 116 9.15 5.72 -15.24
CA LEU A 116 9.50 5.57 -13.84
C LEU A 116 10.65 6.49 -13.38
N ASP A 117 11.17 7.39 -14.23
CA ASP A 117 12.22 8.33 -13.84
C ASP A 117 11.65 9.52 -13.04
N TRP A 118 12.27 9.80 -11.88
CA TRP A 118 11.81 10.84 -10.93
C TRP A 118 12.65 12.12 -11.02
N LYS A 119 13.56 12.19 -11.99
CA LYS A 119 14.48 13.31 -12.14
C LYS A 119 13.85 14.53 -12.80
N TYR A 120 12.61 14.44 -13.30
CA TYR A 120 11.92 15.49 -14.02
C TYR A 120 10.47 15.61 -13.54
#